data_AF-A0A7S2NC95-F1
#
_entry.id   AF-A0A7S2NC95-F1
#
_cell.length_a   1.000
_cell.length_b   1.000
_cell.length_c   1.000
_cell.angle_alpha   90.00
_cell.angle_beta   90.00
_cell.angle_gamma   90.00
#
_symmetry.space_group_name_H-M   'P 1'
#
loop_
_entity.id
_entity.type
_entity.pdbx_description
1 polymer ?
#
loop_
_entity_poly.entity_id
_entity_poly.type
_entity_poly.pdbx_seq_one_letter_code
_entity_poly.pdbx_strand_id
1 'polypeptide(L)'
;EAAFEEAVAVLDVVLKDSATDRVTRVRAAEVLREIGSGDAKAALEEAVPELVGVLQDPATDSWTWVRAALALGNIGSDEAFEAAVRALQKVFEDPTTDSWFRVRAADALRG
;
A
#
# COMPACT_ATOMS: atom_id res chain seq x y z
N GLU A 1 -16.34 -18.05 8.83
CA GLU A 1 -16.75 -17.27 7.65
C GLU A 1 -17.23 -15.87 8.04
N ALA A 2 -18.35 -15.70 8.74
CA ALA A 2 -18.89 -14.36 9.05
C ALA A 2 -17.90 -13.36 9.71
N ALA A 3 -17.05 -13.83 10.64
CA ALA A 3 -16.07 -12.96 11.30
C ALA A 3 -14.95 -12.45 10.37
N PHE A 4 -14.63 -13.19 9.28
CA PHE A 4 -13.63 -12.75 8.30
C PHE A 4 -14.22 -11.72 7.33
N GLU A 5 -15.47 -11.91 6.90
CA GLU A 5 -16.18 -10.94 6.06
C GLU A 5 -16.38 -9.61 6.78
N GLU A 6 -16.74 -9.65 8.06
CA GLU A 6 -16.87 -8.45 8.89
C GLU A 6 -15.52 -7.74 9.07
N ALA A 7 -14.42 -8.50 9.25
CA ALA A 7 -13.08 -7.91 9.32
C ALA A 7 -12.67 -7.23 8.00
N VAL A 8 -12.96 -7.85 6.85
CA VAL A 8 -12.69 -7.24 5.52
C VAL A 8 -13.49 -5.95 5.36
N ALA A 9 -14.77 -5.93 5.71
CA ALA A 9 -15.61 -4.74 5.60
C ALA A 9 -15.09 -3.58 6.48
N VAL A 10 -14.66 -3.87 7.71
CA VAL A 10 -14.07 -2.85 8.59
C VAL A 10 -12.76 -2.32 8.01
N LEU A 11 -11.88 -3.21 7.51
CA LEU A 11 -10.60 -2.81 6.94
C LEU A 11 -10.76 -2.00 5.66
N ASP A 12 -11.75 -2.33 4.83
CA ASP A 12 -12.09 -1.57 3.62
C ASP A 12 -12.47 -0.11 3.96
N VAL A 13 -13.34 0.06 4.97
CA VAL A 13 -13.72 1.39 5.46
C VAL A 13 -12.51 2.16 5.98
N VAL A 14 -11.67 1.52 6.80
CA VAL A 14 -10.45 2.13 7.36
C VAL A 14 -9.48 2.54 6.25
N LEU A 15 -9.32 1.72 5.21
CA LEU A 15 -8.40 1.95 4.10
C LEU A 15 -8.84 3.15 3.24
N LYS A 16 -10.14 3.29 3.00
CA LYS A 16 -10.73 4.37 2.19
C LYS A 16 -10.98 5.67 2.98
N ASP A 17 -10.95 5.61 4.30
CA ASP A 17 -11.17 6.78 5.14
C ASP A 17 -9.97 7.74 5.14
N SER A 18 -10.10 8.85 4.43
CA SER A 18 -9.10 9.92 4.41
C SER A 18 -8.84 10.59 5.77
N ALA A 19 -9.77 10.50 6.74
CA ALA A 19 -9.57 10.99 8.10
C ALA A 19 -8.68 10.07 8.93
N THR A 20 -8.50 8.82 8.50
CA THR A 20 -7.62 7.85 9.14
C THR A 20 -6.16 8.10 8.77
N ASP A 21 -5.30 7.97 9.78
CA ASP A 21 -3.85 8.13 9.61
C ASP A 21 -3.30 7.21 8.52
N ARG A 22 -2.35 7.73 7.74
CA ARG A 22 -1.73 7.05 6.62
C ARG A 22 -1.08 5.71 6.99
N VAL A 23 -0.47 5.61 8.18
CA VAL A 23 0.12 4.36 8.67
C VAL A 23 -0.98 3.31 8.87
N THR A 24 -2.10 3.73 9.44
CA THR A 24 -3.25 2.85 9.70
C THR A 24 -3.88 2.37 8.40
N ARG A 25 -4.03 3.25 7.41
CA ARG A 25 -4.50 2.88 6.06
C ARG A 25 -3.59 1.85 5.42
N VAL A 26 -2.28 2.09 5.39
CA VAL A 26 -1.34 1.14 4.81
C VAL A 26 -1.33 -0.20 5.55
N ARG A 27 -1.46 -0.20 6.88
CA ARG A 27 -1.63 -1.44 7.65
C ARG A 27 -2.92 -2.18 7.30
N ALA A 28 -4.02 -1.47 7.06
CA ALA A 28 -5.27 -2.10 6.64
C ALA A 28 -5.10 -2.82 5.30
N ALA A 29 -4.39 -2.21 4.35
CA ALA A 29 -4.04 -2.85 3.08
C ALA A 29 -3.16 -4.10 3.28
N GLU A 30 -2.16 -4.05 4.16
CA GLU A 30 -1.33 -5.23 4.48
C GLU A 30 -2.16 -6.38 5.04
N VAL A 31 -3.10 -6.10 5.95
CA VAL A 31 -3.97 -7.12 6.55
C VAL A 31 -4.95 -7.69 5.52
N LEU A 32 -5.57 -6.85 4.69
CA LEU A 32 -6.44 -7.31 3.60
C LEU A 32 -5.70 -8.25 2.64
N ARG A 33 -4.44 -7.92 2.32
CA ARG A 33 -3.59 -8.79 1.51
C ARG A 33 -3.32 -10.13 2.19
N GLU A 34 -3.05 -10.13 3.50
CA GLU A 34 -2.85 -11.37 4.27
C GLU A 34 -4.11 -12.22 4.38
N ILE A 35 -5.29 -11.60 4.42
CA ILE A 35 -6.57 -12.30 4.36
C ILE A 35 -6.74 -13.02 3.02
N GLY A 36 -6.36 -12.36 1.90
CA GLY A 36 -6.29 -12.99 0.59
C GLY A 36 -7.62 -13.50 0.03
N SER A 37 -8.76 -13.07 0.59
CA SER A 37 -10.10 -13.39 0.08
C SER A 37 -10.42 -12.57 -1.17
N GLY A 38 -11.42 -13.01 -1.95
CA GLY A 38 -11.89 -12.26 -3.12
C GLY A 38 -12.32 -10.84 -2.77
N ASP A 39 -13.07 -10.67 -1.68
CA ASP A 39 -13.52 -9.37 -1.20
C ASP A 39 -12.35 -8.49 -0.73
N ALA A 40 -11.34 -9.08 -0.08
CA ALA A 40 -10.16 -8.33 0.35
C ALA A 40 -9.33 -7.85 -0.85
N LYS A 41 -9.25 -8.66 -1.91
CA LYS A 41 -8.61 -8.25 -3.16
C LYS A 41 -9.39 -7.12 -3.85
N ALA A 42 -10.72 -7.20 -3.90
CA ALA A 42 -11.56 -6.14 -4.45
C ALA A 42 -11.40 -4.83 -3.66
N ALA A 43 -11.43 -4.89 -2.33
CA ALA A 43 -11.19 -3.74 -1.45
C ALA A 43 -9.82 -3.09 -1.69
N LEU A 44 -8.78 -3.90 -1.90
CA LEU A 44 -7.44 -3.42 -2.24
C LEU A 44 -7.40 -2.73 -3.61
N GLU A 45 -7.99 -3.32 -4.65
CA GLU A 45 -8.07 -2.73 -5.99
C GLU A 45 -8.82 -1.39 -5.95
N GLU A 46 -9.92 -1.30 -5.20
CA GLU A 46 -10.68 -0.07 -5.03
C GLU A 46 -9.91 1.01 -4.25
N ALA A 47 -8.98 0.62 -3.39
CA ALA A 47 -8.19 1.50 -2.54
C ALA A 47 -6.83 1.94 -3.13
N VAL A 48 -6.54 1.54 -4.37
CA VAL A 48 -5.38 2.03 -5.13
C VAL A 48 -5.26 3.56 -5.08
N PRO A 49 -6.28 4.37 -5.38
CA PRO A 49 -6.14 5.83 -5.39
C PRO A 49 -5.75 6.41 -4.02
N GLU A 50 -6.26 5.85 -2.92
CA GLU A 50 -5.92 6.30 -1.56
C GLU A 50 -4.47 5.98 -1.20
N LEU A 51 -4.00 4.78 -1.55
CA LEU A 51 -2.60 4.38 -1.36
C LEU A 51 -1.65 5.20 -2.25
N VAL A 52 -2.06 5.54 -3.47
CA VAL A 52 -1.34 6.48 -4.34
C VAL A 52 -1.29 7.86 -3.72
N GLY A 53 -2.36 8.32 -3.08
CA GLY A 53 -2.39 9.57 -2.33
C GLY A 53 -1.34 9.62 -1.22
N VAL A 54 -1.11 8.50 -0.52
CA VAL A 54 -0.05 8.40 0.50
C VAL A 54 1.35 8.58 -0.11
N LEU A 55 1.59 8.06 -1.32
CA LEU A 55 2.88 8.21 -2.02
C LEU A 55 3.14 9.63 -2.56
N GLN A 56 2.07 10.37 -2.87
CA GLN A 56 2.14 11.73 -3.38
C GLN A 56 2.23 12.78 -2.26
N ASP A 57 1.83 12.44 -1.03
CA ASP A 57 1.91 13.33 0.12
C ASP A 57 3.38 13.57 0.52
N PRO A 58 3.88 14.82 0.43
CA PRO A 58 5.26 15.15 0.77
C PRO A 58 5.56 15.04 2.27
N ALA A 59 4.53 15.00 3.13
CA ALA A 59 4.68 14.82 4.57
C ALA A 59 4.69 13.33 5.00
N THR A 60 4.58 12.39 4.06
CA THR A 60 4.70 10.96 4.33
C THR A 60 6.16 10.60 4.62
N ASP A 61 6.39 9.89 5.73
CA ASP A 61 7.70 9.37 6.09
C ASP A 61 8.12 8.18 5.20
N SER A 62 9.44 7.95 5.08
CA SER A 62 9.99 6.91 4.20
C SER A 62 9.47 5.50 4.52
N TRP A 63 9.15 5.20 5.78
CA TRP A 63 8.64 3.88 6.18
C TRP A 63 7.21 3.66 5.67
N THR A 64 6.31 4.59 5.97
CA THR A 64 4.92 4.55 5.51
C THR A 64 4.85 4.55 3.99
N TRP A 65 5.69 5.36 3.35
CA TRP A 65 5.79 5.42 1.91
C TRP A 65 6.21 4.07 1.30
N VAL A 66 7.22 3.38 1.86
CA VAL A 66 7.70 2.10 1.29
C VAL A 66 6.65 1.02 1.44
N ARG A 67 5.94 1.02 2.56
CA ARG A 67 4.84 0.09 2.79
C ARG A 67 3.66 0.34 1.86
N ALA A 68 3.33 1.59 1.55
CA ALA A 68 2.30 1.92 0.56
C ALA A 68 2.71 1.40 -0.84
N ALA A 69 3.97 1.61 -1.25
CA ALA A 69 4.49 1.10 -2.51
C ALA A 69 4.48 -0.43 -2.59
N LEU A 70 4.85 -1.10 -1.49
CA LEU A 70 4.75 -2.56 -1.35
C LEU A 70 3.31 -3.06 -1.43
N ALA A 71 2.37 -2.37 -0.77
CA ALA A 71 0.96 -2.72 -0.83
C ALA A 71 0.47 -2.64 -2.29
N LEU A 72 0.75 -1.53 -2.97
CA LEU A 72 0.40 -1.30 -4.37
C LEU A 72 1.01 -2.34 -5.32
N GLY A 73 2.31 -2.64 -5.20
CA GLY A 73 2.96 -3.66 -6.02
C GLY A 73 2.36 -5.06 -5.86
N ASN A 74 1.83 -5.38 -4.67
CA ASN A 74 1.15 -6.66 -4.42
C ASN A 74 -0.31 -6.70 -4.92
N ILE A 75 -0.93 -5.56 -5.23
CA ILE A 75 -2.28 -5.51 -5.81
C ILE A 75 -2.24 -6.00 -7.26
N GLY A 76 -1.19 -5.60 -8.00
CA GLY A 76 -0.94 -6.07 -9.36
C GLY A 76 -1.77 -5.38 -10.45
N SER A 77 -2.46 -4.27 -10.14
CA SER A 77 -3.08 -3.40 -11.16
C SER A 77 -2.05 -2.46 -11.79
N ASP A 78 -2.24 -2.10 -13.07
CA ASP A 78 -1.34 -1.21 -13.81
C ASP A 78 -1.13 0.14 -13.10
N GLU A 79 -2.19 0.77 -12.55
CA GLU A 79 -2.04 2.03 -11.81
C GLU A 79 -1.20 1.87 -10.54
N ALA A 80 -1.40 0.77 -9.81
CA ALA A 80 -0.64 0.47 -8.61
C ALA A 80 0.83 0.19 -8.92
N PHE A 81 1.10 -0.49 -10.03
CA PHE A 81 2.45 -0.76 -10.50
C PHE A 81 3.18 0.54 -10.87
N GLU A 82 2.56 1.42 -11.67
CA GLU A 82 3.12 2.73 -12.03
C GLU A 82 3.42 3.59 -10.78
N ALA A 83 2.52 3.58 -9.81
CA ALA A 83 2.72 4.29 -8.55
C ALA A 83 3.88 3.70 -7.73
N ALA A 84 4.00 2.37 -7.65
CA ALA A 84 5.12 1.70 -7.00
C ALA A 84 6.46 2.00 -7.69
N VAL A 85 6.50 2.07 -9.03
CA VAL A 85 7.69 2.46 -9.80
C VAL A 85 8.11 3.90 -9.52
N ARG A 86 7.15 4.85 -9.56
CA ARG A 86 7.42 6.25 -9.23
C ARG A 86 7.88 6.41 -7.80
N ALA A 87 7.31 5.60 -6.91
CA ALA A 87 7.78 5.54 -5.55
C ALA A 87 9.28 5.20 -5.61
N LEU A 88 9.61 3.98 -6.02
CA LEU A 88 10.98 3.46 -6.09
C LEU A 88 12.07 4.42 -6.58
N GLN A 89 11.81 5.17 -7.65
CA GLN A 89 12.73 6.19 -8.15
C GLN A 89 13.19 7.15 -7.04
N LYS A 90 12.26 7.65 -6.23
CA LYS A 90 12.53 8.57 -5.12
C LYS A 90 13.39 7.94 -4.01
N VAL A 91 13.21 6.65 -3.72
CA VAL A 91 14.02 5.91 -2.73
C VAL A 91 15.43 5.58 -3.24
N PHE A 92 15.59 5.41 -4.55
CA PHE A 92 16.90 5.26 -5.17
C PHE A 92 17.65 6.59 -5.30
N GLU A 93 16.92 7.67 -5.57
CA GLU A 93 17.47 9.03 -5.68
C GLU A 93 17.90 9.60 -4.33
N ASP A 94 17.26 9.20 -3.24
CA ASP A 94 17.64 9.63 -1.89
C ASP A 94 18.86 8.84 -1.37
N PRO A 95 20.04 9.49 -1.22
CA PRO A 95 21.25 8.84 -0.73
C PRO A 95 21.22 8.53 0.76
N THR A 96 20.28 9.12 1.51
CA THR A 96 20.08 8.89 2.95
C THR A 96 19.16 7.71 3.24
N THR A 97 18.46 7.21 2.21
CA THR A 97 17.57 6.07 2.35
C THR A 97 18.36 4.78 2.53
N ASP A 98 18.02 4.04 3.60
CA ASP A 98 18.63 2.76 3.94
C ASP A 98 18.51 1.75 2.79
N SER A 99 19.58 0.99 2.55
CA SER A 99 19.65 -0.08 1.55
C SER A 99 18.51 -1.10 1.71
N TRP A 100 18.01 -1.31 2.93
CA TRP A 100 16.86 -2.17 3.21
C TRP A 100 15.59 -1.72 2.50
N PHE A 101 15.32 -0.41 2.47
CA PHE A 101 14.16 0.16 1.78
C PHE A 101 14.25 -0.01 0.27
N ARG A 102 15.47 0.10 -0.29
CA ARG A 102 15.70 -0.13 -1.73
C ARG A 102 15.40 -1.56 -2.14
N VAL A 103 15.83 -2.55 -1.34
CA VAL A 103 15.55 -3.97 -1.60
C VAL A 103 14.06 -4.27 -1.46
N ARG A 104 13.42 -3.78 -0.39
CA ARG A 104 11.97 -3.98 -0.19
C ARG A 104 11.15 -3.38 -1.33
N ALA A 105 11.50 -2.17 -1.73
CA ALA A 105 10.78 -1.54 -2.81
C ALA A 105 11.00 -2.33 -4.12
N ALA A 106 12.20 -2.88 -4.37
CA ALA A 106 12.43 -3.72 -5.54
C ALA A 106 11.60 -5.02 -5.52
N ASP A 107 11.35 -5.61 -4.35
CA ASP A 107 10.43 -6.75 -4.20
C ASP A 107 8.98 -6.39 -4.60
N ALA A 108 8.57 -5.12 -4.42
CA ALA A 108 7.24 -4.65 -4.83
C ALA A 108 7.01 -4.72 -6.34
N LEU A 109 8.07 -4.67 -7.16
CA LEU A 109 7.99 -4.76 -8.62
C LEU A 109 7.98 -6.19 -9.15
N ARG A 110 8.05 -7.19 -8.28
CA ARG A 110 8.11 -8.60 -8.66
C ARG A 110 6.71 -9.22 -8.85
N GLY A 111 5.66 -8.43 -8.64
CA GLY A 111 4.25 -8.81 -8.79
C GLY A 111 3.87 -9.20 -10.21
#